data_AF-A0A7Y2BH78-F1
#
_entry.id   AF-A0A7Y2BH78-F1
#
_cell.length_a   1.000
_cell.length_b   1.000
_cell.length_c   1.000
_cell.angle_alpha   90.00
_cell.angle_beta   90.00
_cell.angle_gamma   90.00
#
_symmetry.space_group_name_H-M   'P 1'
#
loop_
_entity.id
_entity.type
_entity.pdbx_description
1 polymer ?
#
loop_
_entity_poly.entity_id
_entity_poly.type
_entity_poly.pdbx_seq_one_letter_code
_entity_poly.pdbx_strand_id
1 'polypeptide(L)'
;MILVAATQAALRNLTNLDFEWANLVLERMDWADSFLQKGTLWLAFFGASLSTFDEKHIAIDVLPRLAPPRIKQLLRAIVCTFSAITCFYLGRVFWLSVLNNAQEIPLEYSVLGPTDDMVHICDAPIEILIDAGLTRPDLFCGLRSALEVFGATMSTPDVALQLIVPAMFIFMAARFLSRAIAASVAFATNRLPADPEGEG
;
A
#
# COMPACT_ATOMS: atom_id res chain seq x y z
N MET A 1 -0.92 5.85 19.75
CA MET A 1 -0.24 4.62 19.25
C MET A 1 0.62 3.97 20.31
N ILE A 2 1.65 4.65 20.85
CA ILE A 2 2.53 4.07 21.89
C ILE A 2 1.73 3.54 23.09
N LEU A 3 0.78 4.32 23.60
CA LEU A 3 -0.07 3.90 24.72
C LEU A 3 -0.90 2.65 24.39
N VAL A 4 -1.57 2.64 23.23
CA VAL A 4 -2.37 1.49 22.78
C VAL A 4 -1.51 0.23 22.66
N ALA A 5 -0.33 0.34 22.04
CA ALA A 5 0.62 -0.77 21.91
C ALA A 5 1.13 -1.26 23.28
N ALA A 6 1.45 -0.32 24.19
CA ALA A 6 1.90 -0.65 25.54
C ALA A 6 0.79 -1.34 26.35
N THR A 7 -0.45 -0.86 26.26
CA THR A 7 -1.62 -1.47 26.89
C THR A 7 -1.86 -2.88 26.37
N GLN A 8 -1.82 -3.08 25.05
CA GLN A 8 -2.00 -4.39 24.43
C GLN A 8 -0.88 -5.37 24.80
N ALA A 9 0.37 -4.91 24.85
CA ALA A 9 1.51 -5.71 25.30
C ALA A 9 1.38 -6.10 26.79
N ALA A 10 0.96 -5.18 27.65
CA ALA A 10 0.75 -5.44 29.07
C ALA A 10 -0.38 -6.46 29.29
N LEU A 11 -1.51 -6.32 28.58
CA LEU A 11 -2.63 -7.27 28.66
C LEU A 11 -2.25 -8.66 28.15
N ARG A 12 -1.49 -8.76 27.05
CA ARG A 12 -0.94 -10.05 26.58
C ARG A 12 -0.02 -10.69 27.63
N ASN A 13 0.83 -9.88 28.27
CA ASN A 13 1.70 -10.38 29.34
C ASN A 13 0.93 -10.86 30.57
N LEU A 14 -0.16 -10.17 30.94
CA LEU A 14 -1.06 -10.62 32.02
C LEU A 14 -1.82 -11.89 31.66
N THR A 15 -2.19 -12.05 30.39
CA THR A 15 -2.84 -13.28 29.91
C THR A 15 -1.88 -14.48 30.01
N ASN A 16 -0.59 -14.28 29.73
CA ASN A 16 0.44 -15.31 29.95
C ASN A 16 0.68 -15.65 31.43
N LEU A 17 0.19 -14.82 32.36
CA LEU A 17 0.24 -15.04 33.81
C LEU A 17 -1.10 -15.60 34.34
N ASP A 18 -1.94 -16.15 33.45
CA ASP A 18 -3.24 -16.78 33.75
C ASP A 18 -4.29 -15.83 34.36
N PHE A 19 -4.18 -14.51 34.12
CA PHE A 19 -5.25 -13.57 34.47
C PHE A 19 -6.39 -13.61 33.44
N GLU A 20 -7.46 -14.33 33.74
CA GLU A 20 -8.62 -14.54 32.85
C GLU A 20 -9.28 -13.24 32.35
N TRP A 21 -9.36 -12.22 33.20
CA TRP A 21 -9.99 -10.93 32.85
C TRP A 21 -9.20 -10.18 31.77
N ALA A 22 -7.89 -10.42 31.64
CA ALA A 22 -7.07 -9.74 30.65
C ALA A 22 -7.45 -10.17 29.22
N ASN A 23 -7.85 -11.44 29.04
CA ASN A 23 -8.28 -11.95 27.74
C ASN A 23 -9.61 -11.32 27.28
N LEU A 24 -10.57 -11.14 28.20
CA LEU A 24 -11.84 -10.47 27.90
C LEU A 24 -11.64 -9.00 27.48
N VAL A 25 -10.64 -8.32 28.06
CA VAL A 25 -10.29 -6.95 27.67
C VAL A 25 -9.59 -6.92 26.32
N LEU A 26 -8.72 -7.90 26.02
CA LEU A 26 -8.07 -8.03 24.71
C LEU A 26 -9.10 -8.26 23.59
N GLU A 27 -10.10 -9.10 23.82
CA GLU A 27 -11.16 -9.39 22.85
C GLU A 27 -11.98 -8.14 22.51
N ARG A 28 -12.25 -7.27 23.51
CA ARG A 28 -12.88 -5.95 23.30
C ARG A 28 -11.98 -4.91 22.65
N MET A 29 -10.70 -5.22 22.46
CA MET A 29 -9.69 -4.38 21.80
C MET A 29 -9.25 -4.97 20.46
N ASP A 30 -10.11 -5.71 19.76
CA ASP A 30 -9.90 -6.21 18.39
C ASP A 30 -9.48 -5.09 17.39
N TRP A 31 -9.99 -3.88 17.58
CA TRP A 31 -9.63 -2.69 16.79
C TRP A 31 -8.16 -2.25 16.95
N ALA A 32 -7.51 -2.61 18.06
CA ALA A 32 -6.19 -2.11 18.42
C ALA A 32 -5.13 -2.55 17.41
N ASP A 33 -5.17 -3.82 16.98
CA ASP A 33 -4.26 -4.37 15.97
C ASP A 33 -4.40 -3.63 14.63
N SER A 34 -5.64 -3.44 14.16
CA SER A 34 -5.93 -2.68 12.95
C SER A 34 -5.47 -1.22 13.03
N PHE A 35 -5.70 -0.56 14.17
CA PHE A 35 -5.26 0.82 14.41
C PHE A 35 -3.74 0.96 14.44
N LEU A 36 -3.03 0.03 15.08
CA LEU A 36 -1.57 0.05 15.14
C LEU A 36 -0.95 -0.21 13.77
N GLN A 37 -1.47 -1.19 13.01
CA GLN A 37 -0.95 -1.52 11.69
C GLN A 37 -1.19 -0.38 10.68
N LYS A 38 -2.43 0.11 10.58
CA LYS A 38 -2.77 1.21 9.66
C LYS A 38 -2.13 2.52 10.13
N GLY A 39 -2.11 2.78 11.43
CA GLY A 39 -1.50 3.97 12.01
C GLY A 39 0.01 4.06 11.79
N THR A 40 0.73 2.94 11.88
CA THR A 40 2.19 2.92 11.61
C THR A 40 2.47 3.19 10.14
N LEU A 41 1.67 2.61 9.24
CA LEU A 41 1.74 2.90 7.80
C LEU A 41 1.55 4.40 7.51
N TRP A 42 0.50 5.01 8.08
CA TRP A 42 0.26 6.45 7.93
C TRP A 42 1.38 7.31 8.51
N LEU A 43 1.89 6.98 9.69
CA LEU A 43 3.05 7.69 10.27
C LEU A 43 4.30 7.59 9.39
N ALA A 44 4.56 6.42 8.80
CA ALA A 44 5.66 6.25 7.86
C ALA A 44 5.50 7.14 6.62
N PHE A 45 4.29 7.21 6.06
CA PHE A 45 4.00 8.10 4.94
C PHE A 45 4.10 9.58 5.31
N PHE A 46 3.59 10.00 6.46
CA PHE A 46 3.74 11.38 6.93
C PHE A 46 5.20 11.74 7.19
N GLY A 47 5.98 10.84 7.80
CA GLY A 47 7.41 11.03 8.01
C GLY A 47 8.18 11.16 6.70
N ALA A 48 7.89 10.28 5.73
CA ALA A 48 8.48 10.35 4.39
C ALA A 48 8.09 11.65 3.66
N SER A 49 6.80 12.02 3.68
CA SER A 49 6.28 13.23 3.04
C SER A 49 6.91 14.49 3.64
N LEU A 50 6.97 14.58 4.98
CA LEU A 50 7.57 15.72 5.68
C LEU A 50 9.07 15.83 5.39
N SER A 51 9.78 14.70 5.36
CA SER A 51 11.21 14.65 4.98
C SER A 51 11.44 15.12 3.53
N THR A 52 10.50 14.84 2.62
CA THR A 52 10.60 15.31 1.22
C THR A 52 10.15 16.75 1.02
N PHE A 53 9.22 17.27 1.84
CA PHE A 53 8.71 18.64 1.74
C PHE A 53 9.76 19.66 2.19
N ASP A 54 10.43 19.38 3.31
CA ASP A 54 11.37 20.31 3.92
C ASP A 54 12.77 20.30 3.27
N GLU A 55 12.99 19.49 2.22
CA GLU A 55 14.31 19.14 1.65
C GLU A 55 15.36 18.76 2.74
N LYS A 56 14.91 18.35 3.93
CA LYS A 56 15.73 18.02 5.10
C LYS A 56 16.25 16.59 5.03
N HIS A 57 16.70 16.15 3.84
CA HIS A 57 17.60 15.01 3.72
C HIS A 57 19.02 15.41 4.19
N ILE A 58 19.14 15.83 5.46
CA ILE A 58 20.32 16.50 6.05
C ILE A 58 21.62 15.71 5.85
N ALA A 59 21.56 14.37 5.77
CA ALA A 59 22.73 13.53 5.57
C ALA A 59 23.04 13.19 4.10
N ILE A 60 22.04 13.18 3.20
CA ILE A 60 22.24 12.83 1.78
C ILE A 60 22.56 14.08 0.94
N ASP A 61 22.08 15.26 1.35
CA ASP A 61 22.28 16.51 0.59
C ASP A 61 23.58 17.27 0.90
N VAL A 62 24.44 16.79 1.80
CA VAL A 62 25.79 17.35 1.97
C VAL A 62 26.64 17.16 0.71
N LEU A 63 26.58 15.97 0.09
CA LEU A 63 27.35 15.66 -1.12
C LEU A 63 26.97 16.58 -2.30
N PRO A 64 25.67 16.75 -2.64
CA PRO A 64 25.21 17.71 -3.64
C PRO A 64 25.53 19.18 -3.35
N ARG A 65 25.59 19.60 -2.07
CA ARG A 65 25.92 20.98 -1.67
C ARG A 65 27.39 21.32 -1.88
N LEU A 66 28.28 20.34 -1.74
CA LEU A 66 29.73 20.50 -1.97
C LEU A 66 30.13 20.15 -3.41
N ALA A 67 29.24 19.50 -4.17
CA ALA A 67 29.54 19.00 -5.50
C ALA A 67 29.44 20.07 -6.60
N PRO A 68 30.35 20.06 -7.59
CA PRO A 68 30.20 20.87 -8.80
C PRO A 68 28.94 20.47 -9.60
N PRO A 69 28.38 21.37 -10.43
CA PRO A 69 27.06 21.21 -11.06
C PRO A 69 26.89 19.93 -11.87
N ARG A 70 27.97 19.40 -12.47
CA ARG A 70 27.95 18.10 -13.18
C ARG A 70 27.76 16.91 -12.25
N ILE A 71 28.44 16.90 -11.11
CA ILE A 71 28.33 15.81 -10.13
C ILE A 71 26.94 15.85 -9.48
N LYS A 72 26.36 17.04 -9.28
CA LYS A 72 24.97 17.18 -8.83
C LYS A 72 23.96 16.55 -9.79
N GLN A 73 24.14 16.73 -11.10
CA GLN A 73 23.30 16.07 -12.12
C GLN A 73 23.47 14.55 -12.12
N LEU A 74 24.71 14.05 -12.00
CA LEU A 74 25.00 12.63 -11.93
C LEU A 74 24.38 11.98 -10.68
N LEU A 75 24.56 12.60 -9.51
CA LEU A 75 23.96 12.15 -8.25
C LEU A 75 22.42 12.13 -8.37
N ARG A 76 21.82 13.16 -8.96
CA ARG A 76 20.37 13.20 -9.21
C ARG A 76 19.92 12.07 -10.13
N ALA A 77 20.66 11.76 -11.20
CA ALA A 77 20.37 10.65 -12.10
C ALA A 77 20.44 9.30 -11.37
N ILE A 78 21.47 9.08 -10.55
CA ILE A 78 21.64 7.85 -9.75
C ILE A 78 20.47 7.70 -8.76
N VAL A 79 20.16 8.73 -7.99
CA VAL A 79 19.07 8.70 -7.00
C VAL A 79 17.73 8.45 -7.70
N CYS A 80 17.41 9.16 -8.79
CA CYS A 80 16.16 8.94 -9.52
C CYS A 80 16.07 7.53 -10.12
N THR A 81 17.18 6.98 -10.60
CA THR A 81 17.22 5.61 -11.13
C THR A 81 16.96 4.60 -10.02
N PHE A 82 17.63 4.76 -8.88
CA PHE A 82 17.42 3.88 -7.72
C PHE A 82 15.97 3.97 -7.22
N SER A 83 15.43 5.17 -7.04
CA SER A 83 14.03 5.38 -6.65
C SER A 83 13.04 4.77 -7.64
N ALA A 84 13.29 4.87 -8.95
CA ALA A 84 12.45 4.25 -9.97
C ALA A 84 12.46 2.72 -9.86
N ILE A 85 13.64 2.11 -9.69
CA ILE A 85 13.80 0.67 -9.51
C ILE A 85 13.07 0.20 -8.26
N THR A 86 13.29 0.86 -7.11
CA THR A 86 12.64 0.50 -5.85
C THR A 86 11.11 0.62 -5.95
N CYS A 87 10.59 1.71 -6.52
CA CYS A 87 9.15 1.89 -6.69
C CYS A 87 8.56 0.81 -7.61
N PHE A 88 9.26 0.42 -8.69
CA PHE A 88 8.81 -0.64 -9.59
C PHE A 88 8.72 -2.00 -8.88
N TYR A 89 9.78 -2.40 -8.16
CA TYR A 89 9.77 -3.67 -7.43
C TYR A 89 8.74 -3.69 -6.29
N LEU A 90 8.61 -2.60 -5.53
CA LEU A 90 7.58 -2.49 -4.50
C LEU A 90 6.17 -2.58 -5.10
N GLY A 91 5.90 -1.85 -6.19
CA GLY A 91 4.63 -1.93 -6.90
C GLY A 91 4.32 -3.36 -7.37
N ARG A 92 5.33 -4.08 -7.89
CA ARG A 92 5.18 -5.48 -8.32
C ARG A 92 4.88 -6.43 -7.15
N VAL A 93 5.60 -6.29 -6.03
CA VAL A 93 5.38 -7.13 -4.85
C VAL A 93 4.00 -6.89 -4.26
N PHE A 94 3.59 -5.63 -4.11
CA PHE A 94 2.25 -5.30 -3.61
C PHE A 94 1.15 -5.78 -4.56
N TRP A 95 1.35 -5.67 -5.88
CA TRP A 95 0.40 -6.21 -6.86
C TRP A 95 0.21 -7.72 -6.68
N LEU A 96 1.30 -8.47 -6.59
CA LEU A 96 1.26 -9.93 -6.36
C LEU A 96 0.63 -10.28 -5.02
N SER A 97 0.93 -9.52 -3.97
CA SER A 97 0.35 -9.71 -2.65
C SER A 97 -1.16 -9.47 -2.67
N VAL A 98 -1.63 -8.40 -3.31
CA VAL A 98 -3.06 -8.11 -3.45
C VAL A 98 -3.77 -9.23 -4.22
N LEU A 99 -3.21 -9.67 -5.36
CA LEU A 99 -3.78 -10.79 -6.12
C LEU A 99 -3.86 -12.09 -5.32
N ASN A 100 -2.85 -12.37 -4.49
CA ASN A 100 -2.87 -13.55 -3.62
C ASN A 100 -3.95 -13.45 -2.54
N ASN A 101 -4.06 -12.30 -1.86
CA ASN A 101 -5.13 -12.05 -0.90
C ASN A 101 -6.53 -12.08 -1.56
N ALA A 102 -6.61 -11.72 -2.85
CA ALA A 102 -7.87 -11.74 -3.58
C ALA A 102 -8.39 -13.15 -3.90
N GLN A 103 -7.56 -14.19 -3.74
CA GLN A 103 -7.99 -15.59 -3.84
C GLN A 103 -8.66 -16.08 -2.55
N GLU A 104 -8.38 -15.44 -1.41
CA GLU A 104 -9.01 -15.80 -0.14
C GLU A 104 -10.43 -15.25 -0.13
N ILE A 105 -11.41 -16.15 -0.04
CA ILE A 105 -12.83 -15.80 0.08
C ILE A 105 -13.18 -15.81 1.57
N PRO A 106 -13.45 -14.65 2.18
CA PRO A 106 -13.85 -14.60 3.59
C PRO A 106 -15.20 -15.29 3.79
N LEU A 107 -15.40 -15.87 4.98
CA LEU A 107 -16.63 -16.60 5.34
C LEU A 107 -17.91 -15.76 5.19
N GLU A 108 -17.82 -14.44 5.31
CA GLU A 108 -18.96 -13.53 5.15
C GLU A 108 -19.45 -13.40 3.69
N TYR A 109 -18.61 -13.79 2.72
CA TYR A 109 -18.88 -13.68 1.28
C TYR A 109 -18.91 -15.03 0.57
N SER A 110 -18.77 -16.15 1.29
CA SER A 110 -18.90 -17.50 0.76
C SER A 110 -20.28 -18.07 1.08
N VAL A 111 -20.85 -18.77 0.09
CA VAL A 111 -22.15 -19.44 0.18
C VAL A 111 -21.98 -20.86 -0.36
N LEU A 112 -22.64 -21.84 0.28
CA LEU A 112 -22.69 -23.23 -0.19
C LEU A 112 -23.42 -23.28 -1.54
N GLY A 113 -22.70 -23.70 -2.58
CA GLY A 113 -23.23 -23.86 -3.92
C GLY A 113 -24.10 -25.11 -4.07
N PRO A 114 -24.73 -25.29 -5.25
CA PRO A 114 -25.59 -26.45 -5.54
C PRO A 114 -24.85 -27.80 -5.50
N THR A 115 -23.53 -27.78 -5.67
CA THR A 115 -22.63 -28.96 -5.68
C THR A 115 -21.91 -29.17 -4.35
N ASP A 116 -22.32 -28.49 -3.27
CA ASP A 116 -21.68 -28.51 -1.94
C ASP A 116 -20.28 -27.86 -1.90
N ASP A 117 -19.93 -27.09 -2.94
CA ASP A 117 -18.70 -26.29 -3.01
C ASP A 117 -18.92 -24.87 -2.47
N MET A 118 -17.91 -24.27 -1.83
CA MET A 118 -17.97 -22.88 -1.37
C MET A 118 -17.75 -21.91 -2.53
N VAL A 119 -18.79 -21.15 -2.89
CA VAL A 119 -18.78 -20.21 -4.02
C VAL A 119 -18.94 -18.77 -3.50
N HIS A 120 -18.35 -17.79 -4.18
CA HIS A 120 -18.50 -16.39 -3.83
C HIS A 120 -19.95 -15.91 -4.05
N ILE A 121 -20.46 -15.02 -3.19
CA ILE A 121 -21.84 -14.51 -3.21
C ILE A 121 -22.29 -13.92 -4.56
N CYS A 122 -21.33 -13.40 -5.34
CA CYS A 122 -21.59 -12.86 -6.68
C CYS A 122 -21.82 -13.94 -7.76
N ASP A 123 -21.26 -15.13 -7.57
CA ASP A 123 -21.29 -16.24 -8.54
C ASP A 123 -22.39 -17.27 -8.17
N ALA A 124 -22.92 -17.21 -6.94
CA ALA A 124 -24.00 -18.08 -6.45
C ALA A 124 -25.36 -17.77 -7.12
N PRO A 125 -26.19 -18.78 -7.44
CA PRO A 125 -27.52 -18.56 -8.01
C PRO A 125 -28.46 -17.87 -7.01
N ILE A 126 -29.37 -17.04 -7.53
CA ILE A 126 -30.25 -16.18 -6.72
C ILE A 126 -31.14 -16.98 -5.77
N GLU A 127 -31.52 -18.20 -6.15
CA GLU A 127 -32.36 -19.09 -5.33
C GLU A 127 -31.71 -19.46 -4.00
N ILE A 128 -30.41 -19.78 -4.01
CA ILE A 128 -29.64 -20.13 -2.80
C ILE A 128 -29.45 -18.91 -1.90
N LEU A 129 -29.28 -17.73 -2.49
CA LEU A 129 -29.15 -16.48 -1.74
C LEU A 129 -30.43 -16.15 -0.98
N ILE A 130 -31.59 -16.36 -1.60
CA ILE A 130 -32.90 -16.14 -0.97
C ILE A 130 -33.12 -17.15 0.16
N ASP A 131 -32.78 -18.42 -0.03
CA ASP A 131 -32.90 -19.47 1.01
C ASP A 131 -31.97 -19.20 2.21
N ALA A 132 -30.78 -18.67 1.96
CA ALA A 132 -29.84 -18.23 2.98
C ALA A 132 -30.20 -16.86 3.62
N GLY A 133 -31.24 -16.17 3.15
CA GLY A 133 -31.61 -14.83 3.61
C GLY A 133 -30.60 -13.74 3.29
N LEU A 134 -29.71 -13.96 2.32
CA LEU A 134 -28.65 -13.06 1.91
C LEU A 134 -29.06 -12.24 0.68
N THR A 135 -28.83 -10.94 0.70
CA THR A 135 -29.07 -10.06 -0.45
C THR A 135 -27.79 -9.86 -1.26
N ARG A 136 -27.84 -10.08 -2.58
CA ARG A 136 -26.69 -9.83 -3.46
C ARG A 136 -26.40 -8.32 -3.54
N PRO A 137 -25.17 -7.86 -3.27
CA PRO A 137 -24.79 -6.47 -3.50
C PRO A 137 -24.48 -6.24 -4.98
N ASP A 138 -25.48 -5.85 -5.76
CA ASP A 138 -25.39 -5.71 -7.23
C ASP A 138 -24.29 -4.75 -7.72
N LEU A 139 -24.09 -3.63 -7.01
CA LEU A 139 -23.03 -2.66 -7.36
C LEU A 139 -21.63 -3.28 -7.22
N PHE A 140 -21.40 -4.03 -6.13
CA PHE A 140 -20.12 -4.67 -5.87
C PHE A 140 -19.86 -5.80 -6.85
N CYS A 141 -20.86 -6.66 -7.11
CA CYS A 141 -20.73 -7.74 -8.07
C CYS A 141 -20.53 -7.23 -9.51
N GLY A 142 -21.15 -6.11 -9.88
CA GLY A 142 -20.91 -5.45 -11.16
C GLY A 142 -19.48 -4.92 -11.31
N LEU A 143 -18.95 -4.26 -10.26
CA LEU A 143 -17.56 -3.81 -10.21
C LEU A 143 -16.57 -4.98 -10.28
N ARG A 144 -16.82 -6.07 -9.54
CA ARG A 144 -16.02 -7.30 -9.56
C ARG A 144 -15.91 -7.87 -10.97
N SER A 145 -17.03 -7.97 -11.69
CA SER A 145 -17.04 -8.47 -13.08
C SER A 145 -16.25 -7.56 -14.03
N ALA A 146 -16.34 -6.24 -13.86
CA ALA A 146 -15.56 -5.30 -14.66
C ALA A 146 -14.04 -5.42 -14.42
N LEU A 147 -13.64 -5.72 -13.18
CA LEU A 147 -12.24 -5.89 -12.78
C LEU A 147 -11.66 -7.27 -13.12
N GLU A 148 -12.52 -8.29 -13.19
CA GLU A 148 -12.17 -9.62 -13.67
C GLU A 148 -11.64 -9.59 -15.12
N VAL A 149 -12.15 -8.69 -15.96
CA VAL A 149 -11.65 -8.46 -17.33
C VAL A 149 -10.16 -8.09 -17.34
N PHE A 150 -9.68 -7.44 -16.29
CA PHE A 150 -8.27 -7.06 -16.12
C PHE A 150 -7.45 -8.12 -15.37
N GLY A 151 -8.01 -9.32 -15.13
CA GLY A 151 -7.36 -10.41 -14.41
C GLY A 151 -7.27 -10.19 -12.90
N ALA A 152 -8.05 -9.25 -12.35
CA ALA A 152 -8.11 -8.95 -10.93
C ALA A 152 -9.47 -9.35 -10.36
N THR A 153 -9.63 -10.62 -9.99
CA THR A 153 -10.80 -11.09 -9.24
C THR A 153 -10.67 -10.63 -7.79
N MET A 154 -11.66 -9.91 -7.24
CA MET A 154 -11.57 -9.36 -5.89
C MET A 154 -12.70 -9.87 -5.01
N SER A 155 -12.34 -10.48 -3.88
CA SER A 155 -13.28 -11.06 -2.92
C SER A 155 -13.99 -10.02 -2.06
N THR A 156 -13.37 -8.88 -1.77
CA THR A 156 -13.97 -7.84 -0.92
C THR A 156 -13.71 -6.44 -1.47
N PRO A 157 -14.59 -5.47 -1.15
CA PRO A 157 -14.38 -4.07 -1.53
C PRO A 157 -13.11 -3.48 -0.90
N ASP A 158 -12.73 -3.93 0.30
CA ASP A 158 -11.49 -3.51 0.95
C ASP A 158 -10.25 -3.93 0.18
N VAL A 159 -10.20 -5.17 -0.33
CA VAL A 159 -9.10 -5.64 -1.18
C VAL A 159 -9.05 -4.85 -2.50
N ALA A 160 -10.20 -4.42 -3.02
CA ALA A 160 -10.24 -3.57 -4.21
C ALA A 160 -9.62 -2.20 -3.99
N LEU A 161 -9.83 -1.58 -2.82
CA LEU A 161 -9.17 -0.32 -2.47
C LEU A 161 -7.65 -0.47 -2.29
N GLN A 162 -7.17 -1.67 -1.93
CA GLN A 162 -5.73 -1.92 -1.80
C GLN A 162 -4.98 -1.86 -3.14
N LEU A 163 -5.65 -2.00 -4.29
CA LEU A 163 -5.03 -1.83 -5.62
C LEU A 163 -4.53 -0.40 -5.90
N ILE A 164 -5.02 0.59 -5.16
CA ILE A 164 -4.58 1.99 -5.30
C ILE A 164 -3.07 2.11 -5.02
N VAL A 165 -2.57 1.37 -4.02
CA VAL A 165 -1.17 1.44 -3.58
C VAL A 165 -0.18 0.94 -4.65
N PRO A 166 -0.30 -0.28 -5.21
CA PRO A 166 0.60 -0.73 -6.26
C PRO A 166 0.49 0.12 -7.54
N ALA A 167 -0.71 0.59 -7.89
CA ALA A 167 -0.89 1.50 -9.03
C ALA A 167 -0.13 2.82 -8.84
N MET A 168 -0.19 3.41 -7.64
CA MET A 168 0.55 4.62 -7.30
C MET A 168 2.07 4.40 -7.38
N PHE A 169 2.58 3.26 -6.89
CA PHE A 169 4.01 2.93 -7.00
C PHE A 169 4.48 2.77 -8.44
N ILE A 170 3.67 2.16 -9.32
CA ILE A 170 3.98 2.05 -10.76
C ILE A 170 4.01 3.44 -11.40
N PHE A 171 3.04 4.30 -11.09
CA PHE A 171 3.03 5.68 -11.58
C PHE A 171 4.25 6.47 -11.10
N MET A 172 4.61 6.36 -9.82
CA MET A 172 5.81 7.00 -9.27
C MET A 172 7.10 6.45 -9.91
N ALA A 173 7.17 5.14 -10.17
CA ALA A 173 8.31 4.54 -10.87
C ALA A 173 8.49 5.15 -12.27
N ALA A 174 7.42 5.31 -13.04
CA ALA A 174 7.46 5.95 -14.34
C ALA A 174 7.91 7.43 -14.25
N ARG A 175 7.41 8.17 -13.25
CA ARG A 175 7.81 9.56 -13.00
C ARG A 175 9.29 9.69 -12.60
N PHE A 176 9.81 8.79 -11.78
CA PHE A 176 11.23 8.81 -11.41
C PHE A 176 12.12 8.39 -12.57
N LEU A 177 11.67 7.44 -13.38
CA LEU A 177 12.39 7.02 -14.58
C LEU A 177 12.50 8.16 -15.60
N SER A 178 11.44 8.93 -15.83
CA SER A 178 11.49 10.08 -16.74
C SER A 178 12.46 11.17 -16.22
N ARG A 179 12.48 11.42 -14.91
CA ARG A 179 13.44 12.33 -14.28
C ARG A 179 14.88 11.82 -14.36
N ALA A 180 15.09 10.52 -14.21
CA ALA A 180 16.41 9.89 -14.35
C ALA A 180 16.95 10.05 -15.77
N ILE A 181 16.12 9.77 -16.79
CA ILE A 181 16.48 9.94 -18.19
C ILE A 181 16.83 11.40 -18.48
N ALA A 182 16.00 12.36 -18.04
CA ALA A 182 16.26 13.79 -18.25
C ALA A 182 17.59 14.24 -17.61
N ALA A 183 17.88 13.78 -16.39
CA ALA A 183 19.14 14.09 -15.71
C ALA A 183 20.37 13.47 -16.42
N SER A 184 20.25 12.21 -16.88
CA SER A 184 21.31 11.54 -17.64
C SER A 184 21.59 12.21 -18.99
N VAL A 185 20.54 12.66 -19.70
CA VAL A 185 20.67 13.41 -20.95
C VAL A 185 21.34 14.76 -20.72
N ALA A 186 20.97 15.49 -19.65
CA ALA A 186 21.59 16.76 -19.31
C ALA A 186 23.08 16.62 -19.00
N PHE A 187 23.45 15.56 -18.26
CA PHE A 187 24.85 15.22 -17.99
C PHE A 187 25.63 14.89 -19.28
N ALA A 188 25.06 14.07 -20.16
CA ALA A 188 25.69 13.65 -21.42
C ALA A 188 25.85 14.79 -22.44
N THR A 189 24.85 15.69 -22.52
CA THR A 189 24.87 16.84 -23.45
C THR A 189 25.61 18.05 -22.90
N ASN A 190 26.16 17.95 -21.68
CA ASN A 190 26.94 19.00 -21.05
C ASN A 190 26.21 20.34 -20.92
N ARG A 191 24.87 20.30 -20.94
CA ARG A 191 24.02 21.46 -20.69
C ARG A 191 24.07 21.75 -19.19
N LEU A 192 24.85 22.76 -18.81
CA LEU A 192 24.68 23.41 -17.51
C LEU A 192 23.21 23.78 -17.39
N PRO A 193 22.53 23.44 -16.29
CA PRO A 193 21.17 23.89 -16.11
C PRO A 193 21.24 25.42 -16.10
N ALA A 194 20.43 26.07 -16.94
CA ALA A 194 20.06 27.44 -16.67
C ALA A 194 19.52 27.42 -15.24
N ASP A 195 20.12 28.24 -14.38
CA ASP A 195 19.65 28.43 -13.01
C ASP A 195 18.14 28.65 -13.09
N PRO A 196 17.30 27.87 -12.39
CA PRO A 196 15.96 28.35 -12.15
C PRO A 196 16.15 29.59 -11.27
N GLU A 197 16.15 30.76 -11.92
CA GLU A 197 15.92 32.02 -11.23
C GLU A 197 14.78 31.80 -10.24
N GLY A 198 15.05 32.17 -8.99
CA GLY A 198 14.14 31.92 -7.89
C GLY A 198 12.72 32.39 -8.19
N GLU A 199 11.77 31.52 -7.91
CA GLU A 199 10.46 31.93 -7.46
C GLU A 199 10.18 31.15 -6.16
N GLY A 200 9.77 31.92 -5.14
CA GLY A 200 9.70 31.53 -3.74
C GLY A 200 8.54 30.63 -3.37
#